data_AF-A0A1A8B5K6-F1
#
_entry.id   AF-A0A1A8B5K6-F1
#
_cell.length_a   1.000
_cell.length_b   1.000
_cell.length_c   1.000
_cell.angle_alpha   90.00
_cell.angle_beta   90.00
_cell.angle_gamma   90.00
#
_symmetry.space_group_name_H-M   'P 1'
#
loop_
_entity.id
_entity.type
_entity.pdbx_description
1 polymer ?
#
loop_
_entity_poly.entity_id
_entity_poly.type
_entity_poly.pdbx_seq_one_letter_code
_entity_poly.pdbx_strand_id
1 'polypeptide(L)'
;MFYSHLLLAVYILTFLMGVPANMLSFVTFCRKVRRKAAPIDVLLLNLTISDLIFLAFLPFKMKEAYDHMNWLMPYALCPLTGFLFYVTIYNST
;
A
#
# COMPACT_ATOMS: atom_id res chain seq x y z
N MET A 1 6.20 4.21 -22.99
CA MET A 1 6.20 2.73 -23.08
C MET A 1 7.16 2.10 -22.08
N PHE A 2 8.47 2.36 -22.13
CA PHE A 2 9.46 1.75 -21.20
C PHE A 2 9.19 2.06 -19.71
N TYR A 3 8.84 3.32 -19.39
CA TYR A 3 8.50 3.76 -18.03
C TYR A 3 7.32 2.99 -17.42
N SER A 4 6.29 2.69 -18.22
CA SER A 4 5.08 1.98 -17.80
C SER A 4 5.42 0.54 -17.37
N HIS A 5 6.33 -0.13 -18.08
CA HIS A 5 6.78 -1.49 -17.75
C HIS A 5 7.65 -1.53 -16.48
N LEU A 6 8.54 -0.54 -16.30
CA LEU A 6 9.33 -0.40 -15.07
C LEU A 6 8.44 -0.17 -13.86
N LEU A 7 7.45 0.74 -13.97
CA LEU A 7 6.48 0.99 -12.91
C LEU A 7 5.67 -0.26 -12.57
N LEU A 8 5.19 -0.98 -13.58
CA LEU A 8 4.44 -2.22 -13.38
C LEU A 8 5.27 -3.29 -12.68
N ALA A 9 6.55 -3.45 -13.04
CA ALA A 9 7.46 -4.37 -12.38
C ALA A 9 7.71 -4.00 -10.91
N VAL A 10 7.97 -2.72 -10.63
CA VAL A 10 8.14 -2.22 -9.25
C VAL A 10 6.87 -2.48 -8.44
N TYR A 11 5.70 -2.15 -8.99
CA TYR A 11 4.42 -2.40 -8.34
C TYR A 11 4.22 -3.88 -8.02
N ILE A 12 4.58 -4.79 -8.93
CA ILE A 12 4.41 -6.24 -8.74
C ILE A 12 5.32 -6.73 -7.61
N LEU A 13 6.58 -6.28 -7.61
CA LEU A 13 7.53 -6.63 -6.55
C LEU A 13 7.07 -6.09 -5.19
N THR A 14 6.61 -4.83 -5.13
CA THR A 14 6.08 -4.24 -3.91
C THR A 14 4.86 -4.99 -3.39
N PHE A 15 3.96 -5.43 -4.27
CA PHE A 15 2.79 -6.22 -3.87
C PHE A 15 3.20 -7.60 -3.33
N LEU A 16 4.04 -8.33 -4.07
CA LEU A 16 4.50 -9.67 -3.70
C LEU A 16 5.28 -9.70 -2.39
N MET A 17 6.12 -8.70 -2.13
CA MET A 17 6.89 -8.61 -0.89
C MET A 17 6.07 -7.98 0.25
N GLY A 18 5.30 -6.93 -0.05
CA GLY A 18 4.59 -6.13 0.93
C GLY A 18 3.39 -6.84 1.55
N VAL A 19 2.61 -7.60 0.76
CA VAL A 19 1.43 -8.32 1.28
C VAL A 19 1.80 -9.35 2.35
N PRO A 20 2.72 -10.30 2.12
CA PRO A 20 3.07 -11.27 3.16
C PRO A 20 3.72 -10.61 4.37
N ALA A 21 4.61 -9.62 4.17
CA ALA A 21 5.28 -8.93 5.28
C ALA A 21 4.30 -8.17 6.19
N ASN A 22 3.39 -7.38 5.60
CA ASN A 22 2.41 -6.62 6.36
C ASN A 22 1.30 -7.51 6.94
N MET A 23 0.89 -8.57 6.25
CA MET A 23 -0.12 -9.50 6.78
C MET A 23 0.40 -10.27 8.00
N LEU A 24 1.66 -10.71 7.98
CA LEU A 24 2.31 -11.32 9.15
C LEU A 24 2.42 -10.32 10.31
N SER A 25 2.82 -9.08 10.02
CA SER A 25 2.92 -8.01 11.02
C SER A 25 1.56 -7.67 11.64
N PHE A 26 0.51 -7.57 10.82
CA PHE A 26 -0.85 -7.36 11.29
C PHE A 26 -1.32 -8.47 12.23
N VAL A 27 -1.10 -9.75 11.88
CA VAL A 27 -1.50 -10.87 12.75
C VAL A 27 -0.73 -10.86 14.08
N THR A 28 0.57 -10.57 14.06
CA THR A 28 1.38 -10.53 15.30
C THR A 28 0.98 -9.35 16.18
N PHE A 29 0.79 -8.16 15.62
CA PHE A 29 0.33 -6.98 16.37
C PHE A 29 -1.10 -7.13 16.86
N CYS A 30 -2.03 -7.67 16.07
CA CYS A 30 -3.39 -7.98 16.54
C CYS A 30 -3.37 -8.91 17.76
N ARG A 31 -2.57 -10.00 17.71
CA ARG A 31 -2.44 -10.93 18.84
C ARG A 31 -1.83 -10.26 20.07
N LYS A 32 -0.84 -9.39 19.85
CA LYS A 32 -0.14 -8.68 20.92
C LYS A 32 -1.02 -7.62 21.59
N VAL A 33 -1.73 -6.80 20.81
CA VAL A 33 -2.72 -5.82 21.28
C VAL A 33 -3.81 -6.50 22.10
N ARG A 34 -4.31 -7.67 21.65
CA ARG A 34 -5.34 -8.44 22.38
C ARG A 34 -4.86 -8.98 23.74
N ARG A 35 -3.56 -9.22 23.91
CA ARG A 35 -2.97 -9.72 25.17
C ARG A 35 -2.57 -8.58 26.10
N LYS A 36 -1.95 -7.52 25.56
CA LYS A 36 -1.46 -6.36 26.31
C LYS A 36 -1.33 -5.17 25.35
N ALA A 37 -2.28 -4.25 25.42
CA ALA A 37 -2.29 -3.08 24.54
C ALA A 37 -1.30 -2.02 25.05
N ALA A 38 -0.16 -1.89 24.40
CA ALA A 38 0.68 -0.70 24.54
C ALA A 38 0.30 0.31 23.44
N PRO A 39 0.36 1.63 23.71
CA PRO A 39 0.04 2.66 22.71
C PRO A 39 0.90 2.55 21.45
N ILE A 40 2.13 2.06 21.57
CA ILE A 40 3.02 1.83 20.42
C ILE A 40 2.51 0.70 19.51
N ASP A 41 1.95 -0.37 20.07
CA ASP A 41 1.41 -1.49 19.28
C ASP A 41 0.14 -1.07 18.53
N VAL A 42 -0.66 -0.15 19.08
CA VAL A 42 -1.83 0.43 18.40
C VAL A 42 -1.42 1.33 17.23
N LEU A 43 -0.36 2.12 17.41
CA LEU A 43 0.22 2.94 16.33
C LEU A 43 0.74 2.05 15.18
N LEU A 44 1.51 1.01 15.50
CA LEU A 44 2.03 0.02 14.54
C LEU A 44 0.89 -0.75 13.84
N LEU A 45 -0.19 -1.06 14.55
CA LEU A 45 -1.37 -1.69 13.96
C LEU A 45 -2.01 -0.76 12.91
N ASN A 46 -2.24 0.51 13.23
CA ASN A 46 -2.81 1.47 12.28
C ASN A 46 -1.89 1.66 11.06
N LEU A 47 -0.57 1.67 11.28
CA LEU A 47 0.40 1.74 10.19
C LEU A 47 0.27 0.53 9.25
N THR A 48 0.32 -0.69 9.79
CA THR A 48 0.19 -1.93 9.01
C THR A 48 -1.15 -2.07 8.30
N ILE A 49 -2.25 -1.58 8.90
CA ILE A 49 -3.56 -1.49 8.23
C ILE A 49 -3.48 -0.53 7.04
N SER A 50 -2.87 0.65 7.20
CA SER A 50 -2.66 1.60 6.11
C SER A 50 -1.83 1.01 4.97
N ASP A 51 -0.78 0.25 5.29
CA ASP A 51 0.06 -0.44 4.30
C ASP A 51 -0.71 -1.55 3.56
N LEU A 52 -1.52 -2.34 4.25
CA LEU A 52 -2.37 -3.36 3.61
C LEU A 52 -3.42 -2.74 2.70
N ILE A 53 -4.03 -1.63 3.13
CA ILE A 53 -4.96 -0.85 2.31
C ILE A 53 -4.23 -0.33 1.05
N PHE A 54 -3.03 0.22 1.20
CA PHE A 54 -2.21 0.65 0.06
C PHE A 54 -1.92 -0.50 -0.91
N LEU A 55 -1.48 -1.65 -0.40
CA LEU A 55 -1.20 -2.84 -1.20
C LEU A 55 -2.44 -3.37 -1.91
N ALA A 56 -3.62 -3.30 -1.28
CA ALA A 56 -4.88 -3.64 -1.90
C ALA A 56 -5.25 -2.70 -3.06
N PHE A 57 -4.82 -1.43 -3.00
CA PHE A 57 -5.03 -0.45 -4.06
C PHE A 57 -3.99 -0.48 -5.19
N LEU A 58 -2.83 -1.05 -4.91
CA LEU A 58 -1.71 -1.22 -5.85
C LEU A 58 -2.04 -1.98 -7.16
N PRO A 59 -2.84 -3.08 -7.18
CA PRO A 59 -3.25 -3.73 -8.44
C PRO A 59 -4.12 -2.83 -9.33
N PHE A 60 -4.88 -1.89 -8.76
CA PHE A 60 -5.64 -0.92 -9.56
C PHE A 60 -4.71 0.05 -10.30
N LYS A 61 -3.58 0.43 -9.68
CA LYS A 61 -2.52 1.20 -10.34
C LYS A 61 -1.79 0.42 -11.43
N MET A 62 -1.59 -0.89 -11.26
CA MET A 62 -1.06 -1.72 -12.36
C MET A 62 -1.99 -1.73 -13.57
N LYS A 63 -3.31 -1.77 -13.34
CA LYS A 63 -4.30 -1.74 -14.41
C LYS A 63 -4.29 -0.40 -15.17
N GLU A 64 -4.15 0.73 -14.47
CA GLU A 64 -3.93 2.05 -15.09
C GLU A 64 -2.66 2.07 -15.96
N ALA A 65 -1.54 1.56 -15.42
CA ALA A 65 -0.27 1.51 -16.16
C ALA A 65 -0.35 0.62 -17.41
N TYR A 66 -1.15 -0.46 -17.35
CA TYR A 66 -1.43 -1.33 -18.49
C TYR A 66 -2.32 -0.63 -19.53
N ASP A 67 -3.37 0.10 -19.11
CA ASP A 67 -4.30 0.82 -19.97
C ASP A 67 -3.73 2.17 -20.47
N HIS A 68 -2.42 2.25 -20.70
CA HIS A 68 -1.71 3.44 -21.21
C HIS A 68 -1.89 4.70 -20.37
N MET A 69 -1.94 4.57 -19.03
CA MET A 69 -2.18 5.67 -18.09
C MET A 69 -3.61 6.26 -18.17
N ASN A 70 -4.56 5.58 -18.83
CA ASN A 70 -5.95 5.97 -18.77
C ASN A 70 -6.63 5.37 -17.53
N TRP A 71 -7.16 6.25 -16.68
CA TRP A 71 -7.88 5.85 -15.48
C TRP A 71 -9.32 5.45 -15.80
N LEU A 72 -9.55 4.16 -16.04
CA LEU A 72 -10.87 3.58 -16.27
C LEU A 72 -11.56 3.07 -14.99
N MET A 73 -10.92 3.26 -13.83
CA MET A 73 -11.37 2.78 -12.52
C MET A 73 -12.11 3.86 -11.72
N PRO A 74 -12.83 3.52 -10.63
CA PRO A 74 -13.65 4.47 -9.91
C PRO A 74 -12.88 5.68 -9.37
N TYR A 75 -13.53 6.85 -9.40
CA TYR A 75 -12.93 8.16 -9.14
C TYR A 75 -12.29 8.29 -7.74
N ALA A 76 -12.80 7.56 -6.74
CA ALA A 76 -12.30 7.57 -5.37
C ALA A 76 -10.85 7.08 -5.21
N LEU A 77 -10.40 6.24 -6.15
CA LEU A 77 -9.06 5.66 -6.13
C LEU A 77 -7.99 6.64 -6.66
N CYS A 78 -8.39 7.62 -7.50
CA CYS A 78 -7.49 8.61 -8.09
C CYS A 78 -6.83 9.51 -7.03
N PRO A 79 -7.58 10.20 -6.13
CA PRO A 79 -6.99 11.03 -5.09
C PRO A 79 -6.21 10.21 -4.07
N LEU A 80 -6.60 8.96 -3.82
CA LEU A 80 -5.90 8.08 -2.87
C LEU A 80 -4.46 7.79 -3.33
N THR A 81 -4.28 7.58 -4.63
CA THR A 81 -2.96 7.33 -5.18
C THR A 81 -2.05 8.56 -5.18
N GLY A 82 -2.64 9.74 -5.42
CA GLY A 82 -1.93 11.01 -5.22
C GLY A 82 -1.54 11.23 -3.76
N PHE A 83 -2.42 10.87 -2.83
CA PHE A 83 -2.18 10.96 -1.39
C PHE A 83 -1.01 10.08 -0.94
N LEU A 84 -0.97 8.82 -1.38
CA LEU A 84 0.12 7.90 -1.05
C LEU A 84 1.49 8.36 -1.60
N PHE A 85 1.53 8.86 -2.83
CA PHE A 85 2.75 9.43 -3.40
C PHE A 85 3.26 10.61 -2.58
N TYR A 86 2.36 11.51 -2.18
CA TYR A 86 2.70 12.66 -1.36
C TYR A 86 3.14 12.25 0.04
N VAL A 87 2.45 11.31 0.67
CA VAL A 87 2.81 10.80 2.00
C VAL A 87 4.20 10.16 1.97
N THR A 88 4.54 9.35 0.96
CA THR A 88 5.88 8.75 0.84
C THR A 88 6.98 9.82 0.70
N ILE A 89 6.72 10.93 0.00
CA ILE A 89 7.68 12.04 -0.13
C ILE A 89 7.85 12.77 1.21
N TYR A 90 6.74 13.09 1.88
CA TYR A 90 6.77 13.82 3.15
C TYR A 90 7.25 12.99 4.34
N ASN A 91 7.12 11.67 4.32
CA ASN A 91 7.66 10.80 5.38
C ASN A 91 9.15 10.45 5.16
N SER A 92 9.68 10.73 3.96
CA SER A 92 11.09 10.46 3.61
C SER A 92 12.00 11.70 3.76
N THR A 93 11.43 12.88 4.06
CA THR A 93 12.16 14.11 4.41
C THR A 93 11.96 14.40 5.89
#